data_AF-A0A7J2V009-F1
#
_entry.id   AF-A0A7J2V009-F1
#
_cell.length_a   1.000
_cell.length_b   1.000
_cell.length_c   1.000
_cell.angle_alpha   90.00
_cell.angle_beta   90.00
_cell.angle_gamma   90.00
#
_symmetry.space_group_name_H-M   'P 1'
#
loop_
_entity.id
_entity.type
_entity.pdbx_description
1 polymer ?
#
loop_
_entity_poly.entity_id
_entity_poly.type
_entity_poly.pdbx_seq_one_letter_code
_entity_poly.pdbx_strand_id
1 'polypeptide(L)'
;MVEPGIYGRGLKIDCRVMVDGGCVEIKPARIIEEEAMLGNGIEVRSSIPLGMGGAVSAFIALALSCEAIKNRLGSCSVKENLLEASRLAHKAEVLSLTGLGDVIAMVTGGGLVMRLKPGAPGYGEAIAIRDPELDRVFFTIASIERRITTPDMLSTMWDRIASAGMEAYREFQKDPGLEMFLEISNGFSRRVGFLSGDFGNAIDRSLDPLVRRGEVLGYYAK
;
A
#
# COMPACT_ATOMS: atom_id res chain seq x y z
N MET A 1 -8.28 -1.48 -17.08
CA MET A 1 -8.09 -0.81 -15.78
C MET A 1 -7.58 -1.89 -14.84
N VAL A 2 -6.40 -1.75 -14.24
CA VAL A 2 -5.90 -2.77 -13.30
C VAL A 2 -6.64 -2.53 -11.98
N GLU A 3 -7.65 -3.35 -11.73
CA GLU A 3 -8.38 -3.35 -10.46
C GLU A 3 -7.63 -4.20 -9.43
N PRO A 4 -7.62 -3.78 -8.15
CA PRO A 4 -8.29 -2.60 -7.60
C PRO A 4 -7.48 -1.30 -7.80
N GLY A 5 -8.11 -0.28 -8.39
CA GLY A 5 -7.49 1.02 -8.68
C GLY A 5 -7.92 2.11 -7.70
N ILE A 6 -7.01 3.04 -7.40
CA ILE A 6 -7.29 4.27 -6.63
C ILE A 6 -7.05 5.46 -7.55
N TYR A 7 -8.01 6.38 -7.60
CA TYR A 7 -7.95 7.59 -8.42
C TYR A 7 -8.18 8.82 -7.56
N GLY A 8 -7.48 9.91 -7.89
CA GLY A 8 -7.59 11.16 -7.18
C GLY A 8 -7.59 12.35 -8.12
N ARG A 9 -8.38 13.37 -7.80
CA ARG A 9 -8.34 14.67 -8.48
C ARG A 9 -8.34 15.82 -7.48
N GLY A 10 -7.52 16.84 -7.76
CA GLY A 10 -7.54 18.09 -7.01
C GLY A 10 -8.79 18.90 -7.34
N LEU A 11 -9.49 19.40 -6.31
CA LEU A 11 -10.69 20.21 -6.46
C LEU A 11 -10.71 21.35 -5.45
N LYS A 12 -11.35 22.46 -5.80
CA LYS A 12 -11.79 23.46 -4.82
C LYS A 12 -13.02 22.92 -4.12
N ILE A 13 -12.82 22.37 -2.93
CA ILE A 13 -13.86 21.75 -2.11
C ILE A 13 -13.76 22.28 -0.69
N ASP A 14 -14.89 22.34 -0.01
CA ASP A 14 -14.97 22.85 1.38
C ASP A 14 -14.30 21.90 2.39
N CYS A 15 -14.12 20.62 2.03
CA CYS A 15 -13.37 19.67 2.83
C CYS A 15 -12.03 19.33 2.18
N ARG A 16 -11.03 18.99 3.00
CA ARG A 16 -9.69 18.75 2.47
C ARG A 16 -9.57 17.47 1.65
N VAL A 17 -10.20 16.41 2.15
CA VAL A 17 -10.17 15.08 1.57
C VAL A 17 -11.59 14.54 1.51
N MET A 18 -12.03 14.21 0.30
CA MET A 18 -13.27 13.50 0.06
C MET A 18 -12.95 12.10 -0.46
N VAL A 19 -13.49 11.05 0.17
CA VAL A 19 -13.34 9.66 -0.26
C VAL A 19 -14.73 9.10 -0.54
N ASP A 20 -14.97 8.66 -1.79
CA ASP A 20 -16.24 8.08 -2.23
C ASP A 20 -17.48 8.92 -1.85
N GLY A 21 -17.35 10.24 -1.93
CA GLY A 21 -18.41 11.22 -1.63
C GLY A 21 -18.52 11.66 -0.17
N GLY A 22 -17.75 11.05 0.74
CA GLY A 22 -17.70 11.45 2.15
C GLY A 22 -16.45 12.27 2.47
N CYS A 23 -16.60 13.39 3.18
CA CYS A 23 -15.44 14.12 3.71
C CYS A 23 -14.82 13.32 4.87
N VAL A 24 -13.51 13.12 4.81
CA VAL A 24 -12.76 12.33 5.80
C VAL A 24 -11.63 13.16 6.39
N GLU A 25 -11.35 12.91 7.67
CA GLU A 25 -10.19 13.49 8.34
C GLU A 25 -9.19 12.37 8.63
N ILE A 26 -7.98 12.52 8.11
CA ILE A 26 -6.88 11.59 8.36
C ILE A 26 -5.65 12.34 8.85
N LYS A 27 -4.88 11.72 9.75
CA LYS A 27 -3.67 12.35 10.32
C LYS A 27 -2.66 12.80 9.27
N PRO A 28 -2.35 12.02 8.21
CA PRO A 28 -1.40 12.45 7.18
C PRO A 28 -1.83 13.75 6.49
N ALA A 29 -3.14 13.94 6.25
CA ALA A 29 -3.66 15.14 5.62
C ALA A 29 -3.42 16.39 6.49
N ARG A 30 -3.71 16.29 7.79
CA ARG A 30 -3.49 17.40 8.73
C ARG A 30 -2.02 17.81 8.82
N ILE A 31 -1.11 16.84 8.88
CA ILE A 31 0.34 17.12 8.91
C ILE A 31 0.78 17.86 7.63
N ILE A 32 0.27 17.45 6.47
CA ILE A 32 0.60 18.11 5.20
C ILE A 32 0.07 19.55 5.18
N GLU A 33 -1.14 19.78 5.70
CA GLU A 33 -1.72 21.13 5.81
C GLU A 33 -0.92 22.06 6.73
N GLU A 34 -0.35 21.52 7.82
CA GLU A 34 0.49 22.28 8.74
C GLU A 34 1.86 22.62 8.13
N GLU A 35 2.40 21.76 7.26
CA GLU A 35 3.73 21.94 6.67
C GLU A 35 3.72 22.67 5.32
N ALA A 36 2.60 22.66 4.59
CA ALA A 36 2.52 23.21 3.25
C ALA A 36 1.17 23.85 2.91
N MET A 37 1.22 24.97 2.19
CA MET A 37 0.02 25.61 1.66
C MET A 37 -0.53 24.84 0.47
N LEU A 38 -1.72 24.27 0.66
CA LEU A 38 -2.45 23.53 -0.37
C LEU A 38 -3.28 24.48 -1.24
N GLY A 39 -3.18 24.30 -2.56
CA GLY A 39 -4.01 25.06 -3.51
C GLY A 39 -5.44 24.53 -3.61
N ASN A 40 -5.62 23.22 -3.49
CA ASN A 40 -6.90 22.51 -3.58
C ASN A 40 -7.02 21.46 -2.47
N GLY A 41 -8.24 20.97 -2.23
CA GLY A 41 -8.45 19.66 -1.61
C GLY A 41 -8.35 18.55 -2.66
N ILE A 42 -8.61 17.31 -2.26
CA ILE A 42 -8.66 16.17 -3.18
C ILE A 42 -9.97 15.38 -3.03
N GLU A 43 -10.51 14.92 -4.14
CA GLU A 43 -11.52 13.85 -4.18
C GLU A 43 -10.83 12.56 -4.63
N VAL A 44 -11.00 11.50 -3.85
CA VAL A 44 -10.45 10.17 -4.06
C VAL A 44 -11.59 9.18 -4.28
N ARG A 45 -11.45 8.34 -5.30
CA ARG A 45 -12.28 7.17 -5.54
C ARG A 45 -11.44 5.92 -5.37
N SER A 46 -11.91 4.98 -4.57
CA SER A 46 -11.17 3.77 -4.26
C SER A 46 -12.09 2.56 -4.26
N SER A 47 -11.70 1.48 -4.95
CA SER A 47 -12.37 0.19 -4.80
C SER A 47 -12.04 -0.50 -3.46
N ILE A 48 -11.10 0.05 -2.69
CA ILE A 48 -10.69 -0.47 -1.38
C ILE A 48 -11.07 0.56 -0.31
N PRO A 49 -11.84 0.18 0.72
CA PRO A 49 -12.15 1.12 1.80
C PRO A 49 -10.90 1.60 2.52
N LEU A 50 -10.92 2.86 2.96
CA LEU A 50 -9.86 3.42 3.80
C LEU A 50 -9.68 2.56 5.06
N GLY A 51 -8.42 2.25 5.40
CA GLY A 51 -8.09 1.42 6.56
C GLY A 51 -8.11 -0.10 6.31
N MET A 52 -8.36 -0.56 5.08
CA MET A 52 -8.38 -1.99 4.73
C MET A 52 -7.05 -2.50 4.12
N GLY A 53 -5.94 -1.81 4.39
CA GLY A 53 -4.63 -2.19 3.85
C GLY A 53 -4.46 -1.95 2.34
N GLY A 54 -5.34 -1.18 1.70
CA GLY A 54 -5.24 -0.81 0.28
C GLY A 54 -4.33 0.38 -0.03
N ALA A 55 -3.55 0.86 0.94
CA ALA A 55 -2.69 2.04 0.81
C ALA A 55 -3.42 3.37 0.46
N VAL A 56 -4.71 3.46 0.73
CA VAL A 56 -5.54 4.66 0.47
C VAL A 56 -5.02 5.90 1.22
N SER A 57 -4.55 5.75 2.47
CA SER A 57 -3.97 6.87 3.25
C SER A 57 -2.73 7.44 2.58
N ALA A 58 -1.80 6.58 2.17
CA ALA A 58 -0.58 6.98 1.49
C ALA A 58 -0.87 7.59 0.11
N PHE A 59 -1.90 7.12 -0.60
CA PHE A 59 -2.36 7.74 -1.83
C PHE A 59 -2.86 9.17 -1.57
N ILE A 60 -3.70 9.36 -0.55
CA ILE A 60 -4.20 10.69 -0.13
C ILE A 60 -3.02 11.59 0.24
N ALA A 61 -2.07 11.11 1.03
CA ALA A 61 -0.89 11.87 1.45
C ALA A 61 -0.05 12.31 0.24
N LEU A 62 0.18 11.41 -0.73
CA LEU A 62 0.90 11.72 -1.96
C LEU A 62 0.14 12.73 -2.83
N ALA A 63 -1.17 12.56 -2.99
CA ALA A 63 -2.00 13.46 -3.78
C ALA A 63 -2.05 14.87 -3.18
N LEU A 64 -2.25 15.00 -1.86
CA LEU A 64 -2.21 16.30 -1.17
C LEU A 64 -0.83 16.96 -1.27
N SER A 65 0.24 16.18 -1.09
CA SER A 65 1.60 16.68 -1.25
C SER A 65 1.82 17.19 -2.68
N CYS A 66 1.28 16.50 -3.68
CA CYS A 66 1.28 17.00 -5.06
C CYS A 66 0.45 18.27 -5.25
N GLU A 67 -0.69 18.47 -4.56
CA GLU A 67 -1.41 19.75 -4.58
C GLU A 67 -0.58 20.88 -3.95
N ALA A 68 0.15 20.62 -2.86
CA ALA A 68 1.09 21.59 -2.27
C ALA A 68 2.18 21.98 -3.28
N ILE A 69 2.82 20.99 -3.91
CA ILE A 69 3.89 21.24 -4.89
C ILE A 69 3.35 21.96 -6.13
N LYS A 70 2.16 21.60 -6.64
CA LYS A 70 1.51 22.32 -7.73
C LYS A 70 1.18 23.76 -7.36
N ASN A 71 0.71 24.02 -6.14
CA ASN A 71 0.41 25.37 -5.68
C ASN A 71 1.67 26.25 -5.66
N ARG A 72 2.82 25.67 -5.27
CA ARG A 72 4.09 26.40 -5.17
C ARG A 72 4.85 26.51 -6.50
N LEU A 73 4.82 25.46 -7.34
CA LEU A 73 5.70 25.30 -8.50
C LEU A 73 4.96 25.09 -9.84
N GLY A 74 3.63 25.06 -9.83
CA GLY A 74 2.79 24.90 -11.02
C GLY A 74 2.65 23.46 -11.56
N SER A 75 3.47 22.51 -11.11
CA SER A 75 3.40 21.11 -11.55
C SER A 75 3.96 20.13 -10.52
N CYS A 76 3.35 18.95 -10.36
CA CYS A 76 3.91 17.81 -9.61
C CYS A 76 4.53 16.74 -10.54
N SER A 77 4.34 16.85 -11.85
CA SER A 77 4.71 15.80 -12.81
C SER A 77 6.20 15.77 -13.15
N VAL A 78 6.92 16.85 -12.82
CA VAL A 78 8.38 16.90 -12.95
C VAL A 78 9.01 15.98 -11.90
N LYS A 79 10.03 15.23 -12.27
CA LYS A 79 10.65 14.19 -11.42
C LYS A 79 11.07 14.73 -10.06
N GLU A 80 11.72 15.89 -10.04
CA GLU A 80 12.19 16.56 -8.83
C GLU A 80 11.02 16.98 -7.94
N ASN A 81 9.94 17.49 -8.54
CA ASN A 81 8.73 17.92 -7.86
C ASN A 81 7.96 16.72 -7.26
N LEU A 82 7.87 15.62 -8.00
CA LEU A 82 7.29 14.38 -7.50
C LEU A 82 8.12 13.82 -6.35
N LEU A 83 9.46 13.84 -6.44
CA LEU A 83 10.33 13.39 -5.36
C LEU A 83 10.12 14.22 -4.09
N GLU A 84 9.96 15.54 -4.20
CA GLU A 84 9.65 16.42 -3.08
C GLU A 84 8.28 16.09 -2.46
N ALA A 85 7.22 15.98 -3.29
CA ALA A 85 5.89 15.58 -2.83
C ALA A 85 5.91 14.22 -2.12
N SER A 86 6.68 13.28 -2.65
CA SER A 86 6.79 11.92 -2.11
C SER A 86 7.50 11.89 -0.75
N ARG A 87 8.47 12.78 -0.54
CA ARG A 87 9.13 12.93 0.78
C ARG A 87 8.18 13.52 1.81
N LEU A 88 7.42 14.55 1.43
CA LEU A 88 6.40 15.15 2.30
C LEU A 88 5.33 14.13 2.69
N ALA A 89 4.81 13.39 1.71
CA ALA A 89 3.84 12.32 1.94
C ALA A 89 4.38 11.21 2.84
N HIS A 90 5.60 10.74 2.59
CA HIS A 90 6.23 9.72 3.42
C HIS A 90 6.42 10.19 4.86
N LYS A 91 6.87 11.44 5.06
CA LYS A 91 7.00 12.03 6.41
C LYS A 91 5.66 12.04 7.13
N ALA A 92 4.58 12.46 6.46
CA ALA A 92 3.24 12.50 7.03
C ALA A 92 2.72 11.10 7.41
N GLU A 93 2.95 10.08 6.59
CA GLU A 93 2.60 8.69 6.89
C GLU A 93 3.38 8.14 8.10
N VAL A 94 4.69 8.40 8.17
CA VAL A 94 5.55 7.95 9.28
C VAL A 94 5.12 8.59 10.59
N LEU A 95 4.93 9.92 10.61
CA LEU A 95 4.47 10.65 11.81
C LEU A 95 3.06 10.23 12.24
N SER A 96 2.23 9.79 11.30
CA SER A 96 0.87 9.30 11.57
C SER A 96 0.81 7.84 12.01
N LEU A 97 1.93 7.11 11.94
CA LEU A 97 2.01 5.66 12.17
C LEU A 97 1.07 4.84 11.25
N THR A 98 0.84 5.33 10.03
CA THR A 98 -0.08 4.70 9.07
C THR A 98 0.64 3.83 8.04
N GLY A 99 1.88 4.16 7.68
CA GLY A 99 2.63 3.43 6.67
C GLY A 99 4.12 3.75 6.64
N LEU A 100 4.95 2.72 6.43
CA LEU A 100 6.41 2.86 6.26
C LEU A 100 6.89 2.59 4.83
N GLY A 101 6.04 2.01 3.99
CA GLY A 101 6.44 1.47 2.67
C GLY A 101 5.59 1.89 1.48
N ASP A 102 4.36 2.34 1.72
CA ASP A 102 3.38 2.52 0.64
C ASP A 102 3.78 3.64 -0.33
N VAL A 103 4.27 4.77 0.19
CA VAL A 103 4.66 5.92 -0.65
C VAL A 103 5.84 5.55 -1.56
N ILE A 104 6.89 4.90 -1.04
CA ILE A 104 8.04 4.49 -1.87
C ILE A 104 7.61 3.41 -2.89
N ALA A 105 6.72 2.50 -2.53
CA ALA A 105 6.20 1.50 -3.46
C ALA A 105 5.40 2.16 -4.61
N MET A 106 4.50 3.10 -4.30
CA MET A 106 3.70 3.81 -5.31
C MET A 106 4.55 4.57 -6.31
N VAL A 107 5.59 5.27 -5.85
CA VAL A 107 6.44 6.10 -6.73
C VAL A 107 7.43 5.27 -7.55
N THR A 108 7.82 4.10 -7.05
CA THR A 108 8.56 3.10 -7.84
C THR A 108 7.67 2.53 -8.94
N GLY A 109 6.40 2.24 -8.64
CA GLY A 109 5.43 1.73 -9.60
C GLY A 109 5.75 0.35 -10.15
N GLY A 110 5.12 -0.03 -11.26
CA GLY A 110 5.39 -1.31 -11.95
C GLY A 110 4.73 -2.55 -11.34
N GLY A 111 3.72 -2.38 -10.47
CA GLY A 111 2.95 -3.48 -9.89
C GLY A 111 3.60 -4.07 -8.65
N LEU A 112 4.51 -5.04 -8.82
CA LEU A 112 5.18 -5.73 -7.73
C LEU A 112 6.48 -5.01 -7.36
N VAL A 113 6.58 -4.46 -6.15
CA VAL A 113 7.74 -3.67 -5.71
C VAL A 113 8.52 -4.35 -4.60
N MET A 114 9.83 -4.51 -4.80
CA MET A 114 10.78 -4.96 -3.80
C MET A 114 11.58 -3.78 -3.25
N ARG A 115 11.56 -3.59 -1.93
CA ARG A 115 12.33 -2.53 -1.23
C ARG A 115 13.70 -3.06 -0.86
N LEU A 116 14.74 -2.50 -1.48
CA LEU A 116 16.14 -2.91 -1.30
C LEU A 116 16.80 -2.26 -0.08
N LYS A 117 16.45 -1.00 0.20
CA LYS A 117 17.03 -0.21 1.29
C LYS A 117 15.94 0.59 2.00
N PRO A 118 15.87 0.56 3.34
CA PRO A 118 14.88 1.33 4.09
C PRO A 118 15.11 2.83 3.95
N GLY A 119 14.03 3.59 3.84
CA GLY A 119 14.06 5.06 3.83
C GLY A 119 12.96 5.67 2.98
N ALA A 120 12.81 7.00 3.12
CA ALA A 120 11.91 7.79 2.29
C ALA A 120 12.34 7.78 0.81
N PRO A 121 11.45 8.14 -0.13
CA PRO A 121 11.82 8.36 -1.53
C PRO A 121 13.07 9.26 -1.67
N GLY A 122 14.07 8.77 -2.41
CA GLY A 122 15.39 9.41 -2.60
C GLY A 122 16.40 9.20 -1.46
N TYR A 123 16.05 8.44 -0.41
CA TYR A 123 16.97 7.97 0.64
C TYR A 123 16.99 6.44 0.73
N GLY A 124 15.80 5.83 0.65
CA GLY A 124 15.60 4.40 0.44
C GLY A 124 15.66 4.02 -1.04
N GLU A 125 15.70 2.72 -1.29
CA GLU A 125 15.81 2.14 -2.63
C GLU A 125 14.77 1.05 -2.81
N ALA A 126 14.09 1.05 -3.96
CA ALA A 126 13.10 0.05 -4.32
C ALA A 126 13.09 -0.15 -5.84
N ILE A 127 12.77 -1.37 -6.27
CA ILE A 127 12.70 -1.75 -7.68
C ILE A 127 11.33 -2.37 -7.99
N ALA A 128 10.85 -2.14 -9.20
CA ALA A 128 9.74 -2.89 -9.76
C ALA A 128 10.26 -4.24 -10.26
N ILE A 129 9.65 -5.33 -9.81
CA ILE A 129 9.88 -6.67 -10.32
C ILE A 129 9.15 -6.78 -11.66
N ARG A 130 9.90 -7.12 -12.72
CA ARG A 130 9.34 -7.31 -14.06
C ARG A 130 8.93 -8.75 -14.22
N ASP A 131 7.63 -9.00 -14.11
CA ASP A 131 7.04 -10.31 -14.33
C ASP A 131 5.88 -10.17 -15.33
N PRO A 132 5.98 -10.77 -16.54
CA PRO A 132 4.92 -10.72 -17.55
C PRO A 132 3.56 -11.25 -17.08
N GLU A 133 3.53 -12.12 -16.07
CA GLU A 133 2.27 -12.65 -15.53
C GLU A 133 1.46 -11.59 -14.78
N LEU A 134 2.10 -10.49 -14.33
CA LEU A 134 1.37 -9.36 -13.71
C LEU A 134 0.35 -8.72 -14.66
N ASP A 135 0.59 -8.76 -15.98
CA ASP A 135 -0.33 -8.23 -16.99
C ASP A 135 -1.49 -9.19 -17.31
N ARG A 136 -1.46 -10.41 -16.76
CA ARG A 136 -2.38 -11.52 -17.10
C ARG A 136 -3.27 -11.93 -15.93
N VAL A 137 -3.06 -11.34 -14.75
CA VAL A 137 -3.82 -11.65 -13.53
C VAL A 137 -4.70 -10.49 -13.09
N PHE A 138 -5.75 -10.80 -12.35
CA PHE A 138 -6.56 -9.83 -11.62
C PHE A 138 -6.35 -10.01 -10.12
N PHE A 139 -6.26 -8.90 -9.40
CA PHE A 139 -6.17 -8.92 -7.95
C PHE A 139 -7.56 -8.71 -7.35
N THR A 140 -7.94 -9.58 -6.40
CA THR A 140 -9.18 -9.43 -5.64
C THR A 140 -8.84 -9.27 -4.16
N ILE A 141 -9.50 -8.33 -3.50
CA ILE A 141 -9.35 -8.11 -2.07
C ILE A 141 -10.63 -8.53 -1.39
N ALA A 142 -10.51 -9.50 -0.48
CA ALA A 142 -11.59 -9.88 0.41
C ALA A 142 -11.35 -9.30 1.80
N SER A 143 -12.38 -8.69 2.37
CA SER A 143 -12.33 -8.16 3.73
C SER A 143 -12.71 -9.25 4.72
N ILE A 144 -11.91 -9.43 5.76
CA ILE A 144 -12.22 -10.32 6.87
C ILE A 144 -12.68 -9.50 8.07
N GLU A 145 -13.63 -10.01 8.86
CA GLU A 145 -14.16 -9.28 10.02
C GLU A 145 -13.11 -9.07 11.11
N ARG A 146 -12.09 -9.94 11.18
CA ARG A 146 -10.99 -9.83 12.12
C ARG A 146 -10.06 -8.69 11.70
N ARG A 147 -10.21 -7.52 12.34
CA ARG A 147 -9.35 -6.36 12.13
C ARG A 147 -8.32 -6.23 13.25
N ILE A 148 -7.05 -6.09 12.88
CA ILE A 148 -5.97 -5.66 13.78
C ILE A 148 -5.47 -4.34 13.21
N THR A 149 -5.42 -3.28 14.03
CA THR A 149 -4.94 -1.99 13.54
C THR A 149 -3.41 -2.04 13.31
N THR A 150 -2.88 -1.24 12.40
CA THR A 150 -1.41 -1.16 12.19
C THR A 150 -0.66 -0.86 13.49
N PRO A 151 -1.09 0.08 14.35
CA PRO A 151 -0.44 0.29 15.65
C PRO A 151 -0.48 -0.93 16.59
N ASP A 152 -1.60 -1.65 16.65
CA ASP A 152 -1.71 -2.86 17.49
C ASP A 152 -0.80 -3.98 16.96
N MET A 153 -0.73 -4.13 15.64
CA MET A 153 0.15 -5.09 14.99
C MET A 153 1.62 -4.78 15.28
N LEU A 154 2.02 -3.50 15.20
CA LEU A 154 3.39 -3.07 15.48
C LEU A 154 3.75 -3.18 16.97
N SER A 155 2.81 -3.08 17.90
CA SER A 155 3.09 -3.18 19.33
C SER A 155 3.09 -4.61 19.86
N THR A 156 2.24 -5.49 19.29
CA THR A 156 2.02 -6.84 19.82
C THR A 156 2.65 -7.96 18.98
N MET A 157 2.92 -7.72 17.70
CA MET A 157 3.37 -8.76 16.76
C MET A 157 4.75 -8.49 16.15
N TRP A 158 5.43 -7.41 16.57
CA TRP A 158 6.67 -6.94 15.94
C TRP A 158 7.73 -8.03 15.80
N ASP A 159 8.10 -8.71 16.88
CA ASP A 159 9.19 -9.70 16.84
C ASP A 159 8.89 -10.84 15.86
N ARG A 160 7.63 -11.29 15.85
CA ARG A 160 7.16 -12.34 14.94
C ARG A 160 7.17 -11.88 13.48
N ILE A 161 6.70 -10.66 13.21
CA ILE A 161 6.68 -10.05 11.88
C ILE A 161 8.09 -9.77 11.37
N ALA A 162 8.96 -9.22 12.21
CA ALA A 162 10.33 -8.87 11.85
C ALA A 162 11.14 -10.12 11.51
N SER A 163 11.05 -11.18 12.34
CA SER A 163 11.75 -12.44 12.10
C SER A 163 11.22 -13.14 10.84
N ALA A 164 9.92 -13.43 10.77
CA ALA A 164 9.31 -14.12 9.63
C ALA A 164 9.41 -13.32 8.33
N GLY A 165 9.40 -11.99 8.42
CA GLY A 165 9.51 -11.06 7.30
C GLY A 165 10.93 -11.00 6.74
N MET A 166 11.96 -11.04 7.60
CA MET A 166 13.35 -11.09 7.14
C MET A 166 13.66 -12.42 6.42
N GLU A 167 13.15 -13.53 6.94
CA GLU A 167 13.26 -14.84 6.27
C GLU A 167 12.54 -14.83 4.91
N ALA A 168 11.28 -14.37 4.89
CA ALA A 168 10.49 -14.24 3.66
C ALA A 168 11.19 -13.36 2.62
N TYR A 169 11.75 -12.22 3.06
CA TYR A 169 12.45 -11.30 2.18
C TYR A 169 13.70 -11.93 1.56
N ARG A 170 14.53 -12.61 2.37
CA ARG A 170 15.73 -13.31 1.87
C ARG A 170 15.39 -14.41 0.87
N GLU A 171 14.29 -15.12 1.09
CA GLU A 171 13.83 -16.13 0.13
C GLU A 171 13.39 -15.48 -1.18
N PHE A 172 12.59 -14.42 -1.09
CA PHE A 172 12.07 -13.71 -2.27
C PHE A 172 13.20 -13.10 -3.11
N GLN A 173 14.28 -12.64 -2.49
CA GLN A 173 15.44 -12.08 -3.18
C GLN A 173 16.17 -13.08 -4.09
N LYS A 174 16.02 -14.39 -3.88
CA LYS A 174 16.72 -15.41 -4.68
C LYS A 174 16.17 -15.50 -6.10
N ASP A 175 14.85 -15.42 -6.23
CA ASP A 175 14.16 -15.48 -7.52
C ASP A 175 12.84 -14.67 -7.47
N PRO A 176 12.93 -13.32 -7.59
CA PRO A 176 11.77 -12.46 -7.46
C PRO A 176 10.79 -12.63 -8.62
N GLY A 177 9.55 -13.01 -8.32
CA GLY A 177 8.45 -13.14 -9.29
C GLY A 177 7.09 -13.20 -8.60
N LEU A 178 5.99 -13.11 -9.36
CA LEU A 178 4.64 -13.11 -8.82
C LEU A 178 4.30 -14.42 -8.10
N GLU A 179 4.62 -15.57 -8.70
CA GLU A 179 4.38 -16.88 -8.09
C GLU A 179 5.13 -17.01 -6.76
N MET A 180 6.42 -16.69 -6.78
CA MET A 180 7.26 -16.69 -5.58
C MET A 180 6.76 -15.70 -4.51
N PHE A 181 6.30 -14.51 -4.93
CA PHE A 181 5.68 -13.55 -4.02
C PHE A 181 4.43 -14.14 -3.35
N LEU A 182 3.55 -14.80 -4.10
CA LEU A 182 2.32 -15.37 -3.56
C LEU A 182 2.61 -16.52 -2.59
N GLU A 183 3.53 -17.42 -2.94
CA GLU A 183 3.93 -18.54 -2.10
C GLU A 183 4.55 -18.06 -0.78
N ILE A 184 5.56 -17.19 -0.87
CA ILE A 184 6.25 -16.63 0.30
C ILE A 184 5.29 -15.82 1.15
N SER A 185 4.41 -15.01 0.54
CA SER A 185 3.42 -14.21 1.27
C SER A 185 2.42 -15.10 2.01
N ASN A 186 1.94 -16.19 1.39
CA ASN A 186 1.07 -17.15 2.07
C ASN A 186 1.77 -17.77 3.28
N GLY A 187 3.00 -18.25 3.08
CA GLY A 187 3.83 -18.83 4.13
C GLY A 187 4.07 -17.83 5.27
N PHE A 188 4.35 -16.57 4.94
CA PHE A 188 4.47 -15.49 5.91
C PHE A 188 3.16 -15.29 6.68
N SER A 189 2.01 -15.15 6.01
CA SER A 189 0.70 -14.98 6.65
C SER A 189 0.38 -16.09 7.66
N ARG A 190 0.73 -17.34 7.34
CA ARG A 190 0.60 -18.47 8.27
C ARG A 190 1.55 -18.37 9.44
N ARG A 191 2.84 -18.12 9.15
CA ARG A 191 3.88 -17.96 10.17
C ARG A 191 3.59 -16.84 11.15
N VAL A 192 2.93 -15.75 10.75
CA VAL A 192 2.55 -14.63 11.63
C VAL A 192 1.16 -14.77 12.25
N GLY A 193 0.35 -15.75 11.84
CA GLY A 193 -0.96 -16.04 12.44
C GLY A 193 -2.16 -15.34 11.80
N PHE A 194 -1.98 -14.79 10.60
CA PHE A 194 -3.07 -14.21 9.80
C PHE A 194 -3.89 -15.30 9.09
N LEU A 195 -3.27 -16.42 8.73
CA LEU A 195 -3.91 -17.61 8.15
C LEU A 195 -3.72 -18.86 9.03
N SER A 196 -3.94 -18.76 10.34
CA SER A 196 -3.76 -19.88 11.28
C SER A 196 -5.07 -20.56 11.68
N GLY A 197 -4.97 -21.83 12.10
CA GLY A 197 -6.07 -22.59 12.68
C GLY A 197 -7.23 -22.83 11.72
N ASP A 198 -8.44 -22.90 12.25
CA ASP A 198 -9.65 -23.22 11.48
C ASP A 198 -9.93 -22.22 10.37
N PHE A 199 -9.58 -20.94 10.58
CA PHE A 199 -9.73 -19.90 9.57
C PHE A 199 -8.88 -20.19 8.33
N GLY A 200 -7.57 -20.43 8.50
CA GLY A 200 -6.68 -20.78 7.39
C GLY A 200 -7.15 -22.04 6.66
N ASN A 201 -7.51 -23.08 7.42
CA ASN A 201 -8.03 -24.33 6.86
C ASN A 201 -9.34 -24.17 6.08
N ALA A 202 -10.21 -23.23 6.50
CA ALA A 202 -11.45 -22.93 5.78
C ALA A 202 -11.18 -22.21 4.46
N ILE A 203 -10.21 -21.29 4.43
CA ILE A 203 -9.78 -20.63 3.19
C ILE A 203 -9.17 -21.66 2.22
N ASP A 204 -8.28 -22.55 2.70
CA ASP A 204 -7.72 -23.64 1.89
C ASP A 204 -8.81 -24.47 1.23
N ARG A 205 -9.74 -25.01 2.02
CA ARG A 205 -10.85 -25.82 1.47
C ARG A 205 -11.69 -25.07 0.43
N SER A 206 -11.84 -23.77 0.59
CA SER A 206 -12.64 -22.94 -0.32
C SER A 206 -11.90 -22.63 -1.63
N LEU A 207 -10.59 -22.40 -1.57
CA LEU A 207 -9.79 -21.96 -2.71
C LEU A 207 -9.07 -23.12 -3.43
N ASP A 208 -8.79 -24.23 -2.75
CA ASP A 208 -8.10 -25.41 -3.31
C ASP A 208 -8.67 -25.89 -4.65
N PRO A 209 -10.01 -25.99 -4.85
CA PRO A 209 -10.56 -26.38 -6.14
C PRO A 209 -10.26 -25.37 -7.25
N LEU A 210 -10.19 -24.07 -6.93
CA LEU A 210 -9.91 -22.99 -7.87
C LEU A 210 -8.42 -22.98 -8.24
N VAL A 211 -7.55 -23.18 -7.25
CA VAL A 211 -6.09 -23.29 -7.44
C VAL A 211 -5.76 -24.48 -8.33
N ARG A 212 -6.36 -25.66 -8.08
CA ARG A 212 -6.14 -26.85 -8.92
C ARG A 212 -6.61 -26.70 -10.37
N ARG A 213 -7.56 -25.80 -10.62
CA ARG A 213 -8.04 -25.47 -11.98
C ARG A 213 -7.27 -24.33 -12.64
N GLY A 214 -6.32 -23.72 -11.94
CA GLY A 214 -5.58 -22.54 -12.42
C GLY A 214 -6.42 -21.26 -12.46
N GLU A 215 -7.58 -21.24 -11.78
CA GLU A 215 -8.44 -20.04 -11.70
C GLU A 215 -7.96 -19.06 -10.63
N VAL A 216 -7.21 -19.54 -9.64
CA VAL A 216 -6.56 -18.74 -8.59
C VAL A 216 -5.08 -19.12 -8.54
N LEU A 217 -4.20 -18.15 -8.81
CA LEU A 217 -2.75 -18.38 -8.80
C LEU A 217 -2.21 -18.56 -7.37
N GLY A 218 -2.79 -17.86 -6.41
CA GLY A 218 -2.40 -17.91 -5.01
C GLY A 218 -3.14 -16.86 -4.19
N TYR A 219 -2.92 -16.89 -2.88
CA TYR A 219 -3.56 -15.95 -1.95
C TYR A 219 -2.72 -15.78 -0.69
N TYR A 220 -2.86 -14.64 -0.01
CA TYR A 220 -2.23 -14.36 1.28
C TYR A 220 -3.12 -13.42 2.10
N ALA A 221 -2.85 -13.30 3.39
CA ALA A 221 -3.50 -12.34 4.28
C ALA A 221 -2.49 -11.34 4.83
N LYS A 222 -2.93 -10.10 5.01
CA LYS A 222 -2.12 -8.99 5.50
C LYS A 222 -2.86 -8.19 6.56
#